data_AF-A0A5S9MIR3-F1
#
_entry.id   AF-A0A5S9MIR3-F1
#
_cell.length_a   1.000
_cell.length_b   1.000
_cell.length_c   1.000
_cell.angle_alpha   90.00
_cell.angle_beta   90.00
_cell.angle_gamma   90.00
#
_symmetry.space_group_name_H-M   'P 1'
#
loop_
_entity.id
_entity.type
_entity.pdbx_description
1 polymer ?
#
loop_
_entity_poly.entity_id
_entity_poly.type
_entity_poly.pdbx_seq_one_letter_code
_entity_poly.pdbx_strand_id
1 'polypeptide(L)'
;MKGHDELAEIVIITHQTSEEDFSNILQKLNDLDVGSSEEHVPSRRERFKPMKWNGLIEEFQEFLPVNESTPKLTLNEGNTPLVHLAKLSEKLGIELHVKTEGVNPTGSFKDRGMVMAVAKAKEEGNDTIMCASTGNTSAAAAAYAARADMKCIVIIPDGKIAFGKLAQAVMYGAEIIAIDGNFDDALKIVRSICEKSADCPCELGQPL
;
A
#
# COMPACT_ATOMS: atom_id res chain seq x y z
N MET A 1 -17.50 -11.96 -23.91
CA MET A 1 -17.09 -10.83 -23.05
C MET A 1 -15.95 -11.31 -22.17
N LYS A 2 -14.70 -11.01 -22.53
CA LYS A 2 -13.56 -11.27 -21.66
C LYS A 2 -13.40 -10.04 -20.75
N GLY A 3 -13.57 -10.23 -19.44
CA GLY A 3 -13.20 -9.22 -18.46
C GLY A 3 -11.68 -9.12 -18.46
N HIS A 4 -11.17 -7.95 -18.85
CA HIS A 4 -9.78 -7.61 -18.59
C HIS A 4 -9.71 -7.25 -17.10
N ASP A 5 -9.14 -8.14 -16.28
CA ASP A 5 -8.68 -7.77 -14.95
C ASP A 5 -7.64 -6.65 -15.12
N GLU A 6 -8.01 -5.43 -14.69
CA GLU A 6 -7.14 -4.26 -14.64
C GLU A 6 -6.04 -4.51 -13.59
N LEU A 7 -4.95 -5.16 -14.00
CA LEU A 7 -3.71 -5.22 -13.24
C LEU A 7 -3.14 -3.79 -13.17
N ALA A 8 -3.48 -3.08 -12.10
CA ALA A 8 -2.91 -1.77 -11.80
C ALA A 8 -1.48 -1.96 -11.28
N GLU A 9 -0.51 -1.43 -12.01
CA GLU A 9 0.87 -1.33 -11.57
C GLU A 9 1.12 0.05 -10.95
N ILE A 10 1.81 0.02 -9.82
CA ILE A 10 2.27 1.21 -9.10
C ILE A 10 3.75 1.33 -9.40
N VAL A 11 4.20 2.51 -9.78
CA VAL A 11 5.62 2.76 -10.02
C VAL A 11 6.04 3.99 -9.22
N ILE A 12 7.11 3.83 -8.45
CA ILE A 12 7.60 4.78 -7.45
C ILE A 12 8.84 5.50 -8.04
N ILE A 13 8.98 6.82 -7.83
CA ILE A 13 10.06 7.65 -8.43
C ILE A 13 11.00 8.19 -7.34
N THR A 14 12.29 7.83 -7.40
CA THR A 14 13.34 8.13 -6.40
C THR A 14 14.15 9.40 -6.73
N HIS A 15 14.68 10.08 -5.70
CA HIS A 15 15.74 11.09 -5.79
C HIS A 15 16.84 10.76 -4.75
N GLN A 16 18.10 10.63 -5.19
CA GLN A 16 19.28 9.94 -4.59
C GLN A 16 19.78 10.31 -3.17
N THR A 17 20.56 9.38 -2.55
CA THR A 17 21.85 9.62 -1.84
C THR A 17 22.85 8.42 -1.95
N SER A 18 24.16 8.68 -1.86
CA SER A 18 25.33 7.91 -2.39
C SER A 18 26.13 7.01 -1.40
N GLU A 19 27.02 6.17 -1.96
CA GLU A 19 27.82 5.02 -1.44
C GLU A 19 28.68 5.12 -0.14
N GLU A 20 28.61 6.18 0.67
CA GLU A 20 29.55 6.36 1.80
C GLU A 20 29.14 5.66 3.12
N ASP A 21 27.89 5.18 3.23
CA ASP A 21 27.30 4.71 4.49
C ASP A 21 27.58 3.22 4.83
N PHE A 22 28.05 2.43 3.87
CA PHE A 22 28.11 0.96 4.01
C PHE A 22 29.22 0.47 4.96
N SER A 23 30.34 1.19 5.09
CA SER A 23 31.47 0.78 5.94
C SER A 23 31.25 1.01 7.44
N ASN A 24 30.38 1.94 7.82
CA ASN A 24 30.12 2.26 9.23
C ASN A 24 29.18 1.27 9.93
N ILE A 25 28.38 0.52 9.15
CA ILE A 25 27.39 -0.43 9.66
C ILE A 25 28.04 -1.77 10.02
N LEU A 26 29.03 -2.22 9.25
CA LEU A 26 29.73 -3.50 9.47
C LEU A 26 30.54 -3.54 10.78
N GLN A 27 30.92 -2.38 11.32
CA GLN A 27 31.73 -2.32 12.55
C GLN A 27 30.88 -2.36 13.84
N LYS A 28 29.59 -2.00 13.77
CA LYS A 28 28.68 -2.01 14.93
C LYS A 28 28.01 -3.36 15.20
N LEU A 29 28.06 -4.28 14.23
CA LEU A 29 27.44 -5.61 14.33
C LEU A 29 28.24 -6.63 15.17
N ASN A 30 29.47 -6.30 15.62
CA ASN A 30 30.32 -7.23 16.36
C ASN A 30 30.22 -7.16 17.90
N ASP A 31 29.43 -6.25 18.47
CA ASP A 31 29.44 -5.98 19.93
C ASP A 31 28.14 -6.35 20.68
N LEU A 32 27.30 -7.24 20.15
CA LEU A 32 26.04 -7.63 20.83
C LEU A 32 26.19 -8.93 21.62
N ASP A 33 26.22 -8.81 22.96
CA ASP A 33 26.05 -9.92 23.93
C ASP A 33 24.65 -9.87 24.59
N VAL A 34 24.17 -11.05 24.98
CA VAL A 34 22.78 -11.46 25.19
C VAL A 34 22.31 -11.21 26.63
N GLY A 35 21.03 -10.86 26.85
CA GLY A 35 20.42 -10.87 28.18
C GLY A 35 18.89 -10.91 28.18
N SER A 36 18.33 -11.98 28.75
CA SER A 36 16.91 -12.28 28.93
C SER A 36 16.30 -11.64 30.19
N SER A 37 14.98 -11.40 30.20
CA SER A 37 14.24 -11.15 31.44
C SER A 37 12.81 -11.72 31.39
N GLU A 38 12.33 -12.14 32.57
CA GLU A 38 11.22 -13.07 32.84
C GLU A 38 9.80 -12.47 32.81
N GLU A 39 8.83 -13.39 32.70
CA GLU A 39 7.38 -13.23 32.50
C GLU A 39 6.59 -12.57 33.65
N HIS A 40 5.43 -12.00 33.30
CA HIS A 40 4.32 -11.71 34.24
C HIS A 40 2.96 -12.01 33.58
N VAL A 41 2.09 -12.79 34.24
CA VAL A 41 0.77 -13.21 33.74
C VAL A 41 -0.37 -12.58 34.60
N PRO A 42 -1.23 -11.70 34.06
CA PRO A 42 -2.33 -11.10 34.83
C PRO A 42 -3.68 -11.87 34.73
N SER A 43 -4.56 -11.57 35.69
CA SER A 43 -5.68 -12.40 36.11
C SER A 43 -7.04 -12.14 35.41
N ARG A 44 -7.94 -13.13 35.55
CA ARG A 44 -9.23 -13.35 34.86
C ARG A 44 -10.33 -12.24 34.87
N ARG A 45 -10.09 -11.05 35.44
CA ARG A 45 -11.06 -9.93 35.51
C ARG A 45 -10.82 -8.80 34.48
N GLU A 46 -9.78 -8.87 33.66
CA GLU A 46 -9.44 -7.86 32.64
C GLU A 46 -10.10 -8.07 31.27
N ARG A 47 -11.23 -8.78 31.21
CA ARG A 47 -11.79 -9.24 29.92
C ARG A 47 -12.49 -8.10 29.17
N PHE A 48 -11.90 -7.81 28.00
CA PHE A 48 -12.22 -6.81 26.98
C PHE A 48 -11.80 -5.36 27.25
N LYS A 49 -10.47 -5.12 27.25
CA LYS A 49 -9.95 -3.97 26.49
C LYS A 49 -10.16 -4.30 25.00
N PRO A 50 -10.94 -3.53 24.23
CA PRO A 50 -10.91 -3.71 22.77
C PRO A 50 -9.46 -3.53 22.34
N MET A 51 -8.88 -4.54 21.70
CA MET A 51 -7.56 -4.41 21.12
C MET A 51 -7.64 -3.28 20.10
N LYS A 52 -6.91 -2.21 20.36
CA LYS A 52 -6.85 -1.06 19.47
C LYS A 52 -6.13 -1.52 18.21
N TRP A 53 -6.81 -1.47 17.07
CA TRP A 53 -6.22 -1.75 15.76
C TRP A 53 -5.35 -0.58 15.31
N ASN A 54 -4.07 -0.82 15.02
CA ASN A 54 -3.11 0.22 14.66
C ASN A 54 -2.64 0.17 13.19
N GLY A 55 -3.32 -0.59 12.34
CA GLY A 55 -2.97 -0.73 10.92
C GLY A 55 -2.07 -1.92 10.62
N LEU A 56 -1.95 -2.29 9.35
CA LEU A 56 -1.28 -3.55 8.97
C LEU A 56 0.20 -3.57 9.28
N ILE A 57 0.89 -2.43 9.14
CA ILE A 57 2.33 -2.32 9.39
C ILE A 57 2.67 -2.72 10.83
N GLU A 58 1.97 -2.15 11.80
CA GLU A 58 2.22 -2.40 13.22
C GLU A 58 1.77 -3.81 13.62
N GLU A 59 0.60 -4.26 13.14
CA GLU A 59 -0.02 -5.52 13.59
C GLU A 59 0.61 -6.76 12.94
N PHE A 60 1.25 -6.62 11.78
CA PHE A 60 1.87 -7.72 11.03
C PHE A 60 3.34 -7.46 10.66
N GLN A 61 4.05 -6.63 11.43
CA GLN A 61 5.46 -6.30 11.18
C GLN A 61 6.35 -7.54 10.96
N GLU A 62 6.10 -8.63 11.68
CA GLU A 62 6.88 -9.89 11.58
C GLU A 62 6.78 -10.57 10.20
N PHE A 63 5.74 -10.25 9.42
CA PHE A 63 5.49 -10.83 8.09
C PHE A 63 5.76 -9.85 6.95
N LEU A 64 6.14 -8.61 7.26
CA LEU A 64 6.30 -7.53 6.31
C LEU A 64 7.78 -7.10 6.22
N PRO A 65 8.24 -6.58 5.08
CA PRO A 65 9.62 -6.14 4.89
C PRO A 65 9.87 -4.76 5.53
N VAL A 66 9.62 -4.65 6.84
CA VAL A 66 9.71 -3.42 7.62
C VAL A 66 10.91 -3.45 8.55
N ASN A 67 11.50 -2.28 8.79
CA ASN A 67 12.62 -2.08 9.70
C ASN A 67 12.41 -0.81 10.53
N GLU A 68 13.40 -0.43 11.35
CA GLU A 68 13.30 0.76 12.21
C GLU A 68 13.14 2.08 11.43
N SER A 69 13.61 2.12 10.18
CA SER A 69 13.48 3.28 9.28
C SER A 69 12.13 3.32 8.55
N THR A 70 11.38 2.22 8.51
CA THR A 70 10.07 2.20 7.86
C THR A 70 9.10 3.13 8.61
N PRO A 71 8.51 4.13 7.93
CA PRO A 71 7.53 5.01 8.55
C PRO A 71 6.34 4.22 9.09
N LYS A 72 5.85 4.59 10.28
CA LYS A 72 4.60 4.06 10.86
C LYS A 72 3.36 4.63 10.15
N LEU A 73 3.29 4.45 8.84
CA LEU A 73 2.21 4.93 7.98
C LEU A 73 0.98 4.04 8.17
N THR A 74 -0.18 4.67 8.40
CA THR A 74 -1.46 3.96 8.42
C THR A 74 -2.64 4.91 8.27
N LEU A 75 -3.74 4.38 7.75
CA LEU A 75 -5.09 4.94 7.82
C LEU A 75 -6.04 4.01 8.61
N ASN A 76 -5.48 3.09 9.39
CA ASN A 76 -6.16 1.98 10.09
C ASN A 76 -6.78 0.95 9.13
N GLU A 77 -6.17 0.72 7.97
CA GLU A 77 -6.57 -0.33 7.03
C GLU A 77 -6.43 -1.74 7.60
N GLY A 78 -7.17 -2.69 7.03
CA GLY A 78 -7.20 -4.06 7.50
C GLY A 78 -8.24 -4.31 8.59
N ASN A 79 -8.11 -5.44 9.29
CA ASN A 79 -9.07 -5.94 10.29
C ASN A 79 -10.55 -5.84 9.89
N THR A 80 -10.82 -6.04 8.60
CA THR A 80 -12.17 -5.96 8.04
C THR A 80 -13.04 -7.15 8.49
N PRO A 81 -14.36 -6.99 8.58
CA PRO A 81 -15.25 -8.07 8.99
C PRO A 81 -15.18 -9.30 8.08
N LEU A 82 -15.33 -10.48 8.70
CA LEU A 82 -15.64 -11.74 8.03
C LEU A 82 -17.08 -12.10 8.38
N VAL A 83 -17.99 -11.91 7.42
CA VAL A 83 -19.44 -11.99 7.65
C VAL A 83 -19.98 -13.31 7.16
N HIS A 84 -20.59 -14.09 8.06
CA HIS A 84 -21.30 -15.32 7.70
C HIS A 84 -22.63 -15.03 7.01
N LEU A 85 -22.85 -15.62 5.83
CA LEU A 85 -24.08 -15.46 5.04
C LEU A 85 -25.04 -16.64 5.21
N ALA A 86 -25.59 -16.81 6.41
CA ALA A 86 -26.40 -17.98 6.79
C ALA A 86 -27.49 -18.38 5.77
N LYS A 87 -28.26 -17.42 5.24
CA LYS A 87 -29.32 -17.70 4.24
C LYS A 87 -28.77 -18.20 2.90
N LEU A 88 -27.62 -17.69 2.49
CA LEU A 88 -26.99 -18.06 1.23
C LEU A 88 -26.25 -19.41 1.38
N SER A 89 -25.66 -19.64 2.55
CA SER A 89 -25.11 -20.92 2.97
C SER A 89 -26.12 -22.06 2.88
N GLU A 90 -27.30 -21.88 3.48
CA GLU A 90 -28.39 -22.87 3.41
C GLU A 90 -28.80 -23.17 1.97
N LYS A 91 -28.99 -22.13 1.15
CA LYS A 91 -29.40 -22.28 -0.25
C LYS A 91 -28.37 -23.02 -1.11
N LEU A 92 -27.09 -22.88 -0.80
CA LEU A 92 -25.99 -23.46 -1.57
C LEU A 92 -25.46 -24.78 -0.99
N GLY A 93 -25.87 -25.17 0.23
CA GLY A 93 -25.37 -26.36 0.91
C GLY A 93 -23.90 -26.27 1.35
N ILE A 94 -23.40 -25.04 1.60
CA ILE A 94 -22.01 -24.77 2.02
C ILE A 94 -21.96 -23.77 3.18
N GLU A 95 -20.87 -23.74 3.95
CA GLU A 95 -20.57 -22.65 4.88
C GLU A 95 -19.93 -21.49 4.11
N LEU A 96 -20.60 -20.33 4.03
CA LEU A 96 -20.22 -19.23 3.15
C LEU A 96 -19.99 -17.95 3.96
N HIS A 97 -18.76 -17.48 3.95
CA HIS A 97 -18.37 -16.20 4.54
C HIS A 97 -17.96 -15.20 3.46
N VAL A 98 -18.15 -13.91 3.73
CA VAL A 98 -17.64 -12.82 2.88
C VAL A 98 -16.67 -11.97 3.69
N LYS A 99 -15.47 -11.78 3.13
CA LYS A 99 -14.48 -10.83 3.65
C LYS A 99 -14.79 -9.44 3.07
N THR A 100 -15.37 -8.56 3.89
CA THR A 100 -15.91 -7.28 3.41
C THR A 100 -14.83 -6.21 3.34
N GLU A 101 -14.05 -6.20 2.27
CA GLU A 101 -12.92 -5.26 2.05
C GLU A 101 -13.35 -3.82 1.75
N GLY A 102 -14.65 -3.58 1.54
CA GLY A 102 -15.20 -2.26 1.27
C GLY A 102 -15.22 -1.29 2.46
N VAL A 103 -14.89 -1.77 3.67
CA VAL A 103 -14.80 -0.92 4.87
C VAL A 103 -13.38 -0.46 5.18
N ASN A 104 -12.41 -0.77 4.32
CA ASN A 104 -11.10 -0.13 4.37
C ASN A 104 -11.21 1.38 4.10
N PRO A 105 -10.23 2.20 4.50
CA PRO A 105 -10.31 3.66 4.49
C PRO A 105 -10.74 4.31 3.17
N THR A 106 -10.28 3.78 2.03
CA THR A 106 -10.65 4.28 0.70
C THR A 106 -11.74 3.46 0.02
N GLY A 107 -12.26 2.44 0.70
CA GLY A 107 -13.37 1.61 0.23
C GLY A 107 -12.96 0.36 -0.53
N SER A 108 -11.69 -0.07 -0.47
CA SER A 108 -11.24 -1.29 -1.14
C SER A 108 -10.04 -1.98 -0.48
N PHE A 109 -9.75 -3.22 -0.89
CA PHE A 109 -8.57 -3.94 -0.43
C PHE A 109 -7.23 -3.33 -0.90
N LYS A 110 -7.25 -2.38 -1.86
CA LYS A 110 -6.02 -1.75 -2.38
C LYS A 110 -5.25 -1.00 -1.30
N ASP A 111 -5.94 -0.56 -0.24
CA ASP A 111 -5.33 0.06 0.93
C ASP A 111 -4.27 -0.82 1.59
N ARG A 112 -4.47 -2.15 1.58
CA ARG A 112 -3.55 -3.11 2.20
C ARG A 112 -2.18 -3.12 1.55
N GLY A 113 -2.14 -3.07 0.22
CA GLY A 113 -0.88 -3.01 -0.52
C GLY A 113 -0.33 -1.59 -0.54
N MET A 114 -1.20 -0.59 -0.64
CA MET A 114 -0.80 0.80 -0.78
C MET A 114 -0.10 1.35 0.47
N VAL A 115 -0.56 0.99 1.67
CA VAL A 115 0.13 1.39 2.90
C VAL A 115 1.58 0.95 2.90
N MET A 116 1.86 -0.27 2.41
CA MET A 116 3.22 -0.81 2.34
C MET A 116 4.03 -0.15 1.24
N ALA A 117 3.47 -0.05 0.04
CA ALA A 117 4.16 0.57 -1.10
C ALA A 117 4.58 2.01 -0.79
N VAL A 118 3.69 2.82 -0.19
CA VAL A 118 4.00 4.22 0.15
C VAL A 118 4.94 4.32 1.35
N ALA A 119 4.82 3.44 2.35
CA ALA A 119 5.77 3.42 3.48
C ALA A 119 7.19 3.11 3.01
N LYS A 120 7.37 2.09 2.15
CA LYS A 120 8.67 1.75 1.57
C LYS A 120 9.20 2.84 0.63
N ALA A 121 8.33 3.42 -0.20
CA ALA A 121 8.71 4.57 -1.02
C ALA A 121 9.28 5.70 -0.17
N LYS A 122 8.59 6.08 0.92
CA LYS A 122 9.07 7.14 1.80
C LYS A 122 10.34 6.76 2.55
N GLU A 123 10.48 5.51 2.96
CA GLU A 123 11.72 4.97 3.57
C GLU A 123 12.93 5.08 2.62
N GLU A 124 12.72 4.82 1.33
CA GLU A 124 13.73 4.91 0.27
C GLU A 124 14.00 6.35 -0.20
N GLY A 125 13.42 7.36 0.46
CA GLY A 125 13.65 8.78 0.16
C GLY A 125 12.82 9.34 -1.00
N ASN A 126 11.81 8.61 -1.48
CA ASN A 126 10.93 9.09 -2.53
C ASN A 126 10.02 10.22 -2.01
N ASP A 127 9.76 11.23 -2.85
CA ASP A 127 8.81 12.32 -2.56
C ASP A 127 7.53 12.22 -3.40
N THR A 128 7.50 11.33 -4.40
CA THR A 128 6.46 11.24 -5.40
C THR A 128 6.14 9.78 -5.75
N ILE A 129 4.86 9.45 -5.85
CA ILE A 129 4.39 8.16 -6.38
C ILE A 129 3.56 8.38 -7.64
N MET A 130 3.56 7.38 -8.52
CA MET A 130 2.79 7.41 -9.76
C MET A 130 2.01 6.11 -9.96
N CYS A 131 0.80 6.19 -10.50
CA CYS A 131 0.07 5.00 -10.93
C CYS A 131 -0.74 5.24 -12.20
N ALA A 132 -0.87 4.18 -13.01
CA ALA A 132 -1.85 4.12 -14.08
C ALA A 132 -3.11 3.44 -13.54
N SER A 133 -4.12 4.21 -13.13
CA SER A 133 -5.40 3.66 -12.69
C SER A 133 -6.51 4.70 -12.66
N THR A 134 -7.73 4.25 -12.92
CA THR A 134 -8.91 5.13 -13.00
C THR A 134 -9.86 4.94 -11.82
N GLY A 135 -9.51 4.12 -10.82
CA GLY A 135 -10.41 3.72 -9.74
C GLY A 135 -9.69 3.47 -8.40
N ASN A 136 -10.00 2.34 -7.76
CA ASN A 136 -9.60 2.07 -6.37
C ASN A 136 -8.09 2.22 -6.09
N THR A 137 -7.23 1.86 -7.05
CA THR A 137 -5.78 2.01 -6.86
C THR A 137 -5.34 3.48 -6.82
N SER A 138 -5.89 4.35 -7.68
CA SER A 138 -5.56 5.77 -7.66
C SER A 138 -6.15 6.48 -6.44
N ALA A 139 -7.33 6.06 -5.98
CA ALA A 139 -7.90 6.53 -4.71
C ALA A 139 -7.01 6.17 -3.51
N ALA A 140 -6.58 4.90 -3.41
CA ALA A 140 -5.65 4.46 -2.37
C ALA A 140 -4.31 5.20 -2.46
N ALA A 141 -3.71 5.27 -3.66
CA ALA A 141 -2.42 5.95 -3.87
C ALA A 141 -2.47 7.40 -3.41
N ALA A 142 -3.49 8.14 -3.84
CA ALA A 142 -3.68 9.53 -3.46
C ALA A 142 -3.86 9.70 -1.94
N ALA A 143 -4.68 8.84 -1.30
CA ALA A 143 -4.92 8.92 0.14
C ALA A 143 -3.64 8.66 0.97
N TYR A 144 -2.88 7.62 0.62
CA TYR A 144 -1.65 7.28 1.34
C TYR A 144 -0.51 8.27 1.04
N ALA A 145 -0.40 8.76 -0.20
CA ALA A 145 0.55 9.83 -0.53
C ALA A 145 0.24 11.10 0.27
N ALA A 146 -1.02 11.53 0.31
CA ALA A 146 -1.43 12.68 1.12
C ALA A 146 -1.14 12.47 2.60
N ARG A 147 -1.37 11.25 3.13
CA ARG A 147 -1.05 10.90 4.52
C ARG A 147 0.46 10.87 4.80
N ALA A 148 1.25 10.56 3.79
CA ALA A 148 2.71 10.46 3.86
C ALA A 148 3.44 11.75 3.43
N ASP A 149 2.73 12.84 3.16
CA ASP A 149 3.29 14.10 2.63
C ASP A 149 4.09 13.90 1.32
N MET A 150 3.60 13.03 0.44
CA MET A 150 4.16 12.74 -0.89
C MET A 150 3.24 13.26 -1.99
N LYS A 151 3.80 13.59 -3.15
CA LYS A 151 3.04 13.87 -4.36
C LYS A 151 2.46 12.57 -4.94
N CYS A 152 1.27 12.64 -5.50
CA CYS A 152 0.65 11.52 -6.21
C CYS A 152 0.28 11.95 -7.62
N ILE A 153 0.79 11.23 -8.61
CA ILE A 153 0.47 11.45 -10.02
C ILE A 153 -0.33 10.25 -10.53
N VAL A 154 -1.44 10.50 -11.19
CA VAL A 154 -2.31 9.47 -11.76
C VAL A 154 -2.42 9.69 -13.26
N ILE A 155 -1.94 8.71 -14.03
CA ILE A 155 -2.01 8.76 -15.50
C ILE A 155 -3.25 8.00 -15.98
N ILE A 156 -4.02 8.64 -16.85
CA ILE A 156 -5.27 8.09 -17.38
C ILE A 156 -5.41 8.32 -18.89
N PRO A 157 -6.06 7.40 -19.63
CA PRO A 157 -6.42 7.65 -21.03
C PRO A 157 -7.56 8.69 -21.15
N ASP A 158 -7.42 9.63 -22.08
CA ASP A 158 -8.41 10.68 -22.33
C ASP A 158 -9.75 10.11 -22.82
N GLY A 159 -10.84 10.79 -22.45
CA GLY A 159 -12.21 10.51 -22.92
C GLY A 159 -12.85 9.19 -22.46
N LYS A 160 -12.17 8.36 -21.67
CA LYS A 160 -12.63 7.00 -21.32
C LYS A 160 -13.09 6.80 -19.88
N ILE A 161 -13.13 7.85 -19.04
CA ILE A 161 -13.34 7.69 -17.60
C ILE A 161 -14.47 8.57 -17.08
N ALA A 162 -15.40 7.95 -16.37
CA ALA A 162 -16.42 8.65 -15.63
C ALA A 162 -15.78 9.42 -14.47
N PHE A 163 -16.05 10.72 -14.38
CA PHE A 163 -15.52 11.62 -13.34
C PHE A 163 -15.73 11.07 -11.91
N GLY A 164 -16.85 10.38 -11.67
CA GLY A 164 -17.14 9.75 -10.37
C GLY A 164 -16.11 8.71 -9.94
N LYS A 165 -15.39 8.05 -10.86
CA LYS A 165 -14.33 7.10 -10.52
C LYS A 165 -13.05 7.79 -10.04
N LEU A 166 -12.81 9.02 -10.48
CA LEU A 166 -11.63 9.81 -10.12
C LEU A 166 -11.88 10.77 -8.94
N ALA A 167 -13.14 10.92 -8.53
CA ALA A 167 -13.53 11.87 -7.50
C ALA A 167 -12.70 11.71 -6.21
N GLN A 168 -12.48 10.47 -5.75
CA GLN A 168 -11.63 10.22 -4.56
C GLN A 168 -10.18 10.66 -4.78
N ALA A 169 -9.56 10.29 -5.90
CA ALA A 169 -8.17 10.64 -6.19
C ALA A 169 -7.97 12.17 -6.25
N VAL A 170 -8.90 12.89 -6.90
CA VAL A 170 -8.89 14.36 -6.96
C VAL A 170 -9.09 14.97 -5.58
N MET A 171 -10.01 14.45 -4.77
CA MET A 171 -10.26 14.94 -3.41
C MET A 171 -9.07 14.72 -2.46
N TYR A 172 -8.30 13.66 -2.67
CA TYR A 172 -7.06 13.40 -1.93
C TYR A 172 -5.86 14.20 -2.48
N GLY A 173 -6.03 14.99 -3.54
CA GLY A 173 -5.00 15.89 -4.06
C GLY A 173 -4.06 15.29 -5.10
N ALA A 174 -4.45 14.20 -5.78
CA ALA A 174 -3.66 13.66 -6.87
C ALA A 174 -3.64 14.59 -8.10
N GLU A 175 -2.48 14.69 -8.74
CA GLU A 175 -2.33 15.31 -10.05
C GLU A 175 -2.76 14.31 -11.14
N ILE A 176 -3.80 14.66 -11.89
CA ILE A 176 -4.35 13.79 -12.93
C ILE A 176 -3.79 14.20 -14.30
N ILE A 177 -3.07 13.30 -14.94
CA ILE A 177 -2.52 13.49 -16.29
C ILE A 177 -3.32 12.62 -17.26
N ALA A 178 -4.10 13.27 -18.12
CA ALA A 178 -4.76 12.60 -19.23
C ALA A 178 -3.82 12.48 -20.44
N ILE A 179 -3.78 11.31 -21.06
CA ILE A 179 -2.99 11.05 -22.27
C ILE A 179 -3.88 10.63 -23.44
N ASP A 180 -3.46 11.00 -24.64
CA ASP A 180 -4.02 10.47 -25.88
C ASP A 180 -3.52 9.03 -26.10
N GLY A 181 -4.27 8.05 -25.59
CA GLY A 181 -3.87 6.64 -25.64
C GLY A 181 -4.82 5.68 -24.93
N ASN A 182 -4.39 4.44 -24.73
CA ASN A 182 -5.08 3.45 -23.91
C ASN A 182 -4.33 3.20 -22.58
N PHE A 183 -4.85 2.29 -21.76
CA PHE A 183 -4.24 1.95 -20.47
C PHE A 183 -2.81 1.41 -20.60
N ASP A 184 -2.53 0.59 -21.60
CA ASP A 184 -1.19 0.05 -21.84
C ASP A 184 -0.19 1.15 -22.22
N ASP A 185 -0.66 2.18 -22.94
CA ASP A 185 0.15 3.36 -23.27
C ASP A 185 0.46 4.19 -22.02
N ALA A 186 -0.54 4.37 -21.13
CA ALA A 186 -0.34 5.01 -19.83
C ALA A 186 0.69 4.25 -19.00
N LEU A 187 0.56 2.92 -18.95
CA LEU A 187 1.47 2.10 -18.19
C LEU A 187 2.91 2.16 -18.71
N LYS A 188 3.09 2.13 -20.04
CA LYS A 188 4.42 2.31 -20.66
C LYS A 188 5.03 3.67 -20.34
N ILE A 189 4.22 4.74 -20.33
CA ILE A 189 4.68 6.08 -19.96
C ILE A 189 5.11 6.10 -18.50
N VAL A 190 4.28 5.58 -17.58
CA VAL A 190 4.61 5.51 -16.15
C VAL A 190 5.94 4.77 -15.95
N ARG A 191 6.07 3.55 -16.51
CA ARG A 191 7.30 2.76 -16.41
C ARG A 191 8.51 3.50 -16.99
N SER A 192 8.37 4.05 -18.20
CA SER A 192 9.49 4.76 -18.83
C SER A 192 9.89 6.02 -18.08
N ILE A 193 8.97 6.75 -17.44
CA ILE A 193 9.30 7.91 -16.61
C ILE A 193 10.09 7.43 -15.40
N CYS A 194 9.61 6.38 -14.71
CA CYS A 194 10.28 5.88 -13.52
C CYS A 194 11.67 5.30 -13.82
N GLU A 195 11.84 4.62 -14.95
CA GLU A 195 13.14 4.09 -15.41
C GLU A 195 14.13 5.19 -15.82
N LYS A 196 13.66 6.32 -16.36
CA LYS A 196 14.52 7.41 -16.87
C LYS A 196 14.77 8.52 -15.86
N SER A 197 13.90 8.66 -14.87
CA SER A 197 14.03 9.65 -13.81
C SER A 197 15.03 9.22 -12.72
N ALA A 198 15.51 7.97 -12.73
CA ALA A 198 16.54 7.50 -11.81
C ALA A 198 17.44 6.42 -12.44
N ASP A 199 18.76 6.56 -12.30
CA ASP A 199 19.64 5.41 -12.19
C ASP A 199 19.17 4.58 -10.97
N CYS A 200 18.29 3.60 -11.16
CA CYS A 200 17.69 2.81 -10.08
C CYS A 200 17.50 1.33 -10.49
N PRO A 201 18.04 0.36 -9.72
CA PRO A 201 17.78 -1.06 -9.90
C PRO A 201 16.39 -1.40 -9.34
N CYS A 202 15.36 -1.37 -10.18
CA CYS A 202 14.01 -1.77 -9.80
C CYS A 202 13.90 -3.30 -9.65
N GLU A 203 13.96 -3.83 -8.43
CA GLU A 203 13.46 -5.16 -8.07
C GLU A 203 12.15 -5.07 -7.28
N LEU A 204 11.12 -4.46 -7.86
CA LEU A 204 9.73 -4.64 -7.40
C LEU A 204 8.84 -4.93 -8.60
N GLY A 205 9.10 -6.10 -9.19
CA GLY A 205 8.39 -6.64 -10.36
C GLY A 205 7.91 -8.07 -10.16
N GLN A 206 7.76 -8.55 -8.92
CA GLN A 206 7.07 -9.82 -8.69
C GLN A 206 5.59 -9.57 -8.37
N PRO A 207 4.67 -10.23 -9.08
CA PRO A 207 3.26 -10.21 -8.70
C PRO A 207 3.12 -10.77 -7.28
N LEU A 208 2.33 -10.09 -6.44
CA LEU A 208 1.83 -10.66 -5.19
C LEU A 208 1.03 -11.95 -5.46
#